data_AF-A0A4D6SST9-F1
#
_entry.id   AF-A0A4D6SST9-F1
#
_cell.length_a   1.000
_cell.length_b   1.000
_cell.length_c   1.000
_cell.angle_alpha   90.00
_cell.angle_beta   90.00
_cell.angle_gamma   90.00
#
_symmetry.space_group_name_H-M   'P 1'
#
loop_
_entity.id
_entity.type
_entity.pdbx_description
1 polymer ?
#
loop_
_entity_poly.entity_id
_entity_poly.type
_entity_poly.pdbx_seq_one_letter_code
_entity_poly.pdbx_strand_id
1 'polypeptide(L)'
;MRNFLLKYLSINIDKNSIYLALKKGYSVPILPEKVDKIYNNIYIRILRFIGGLCLLLVLTSSYLLSPAYLHKLIIIIGAIQSVQMFILFIVKFIYGIYTLIYKSKEFEVRNSPLNKFASHIGKIIYCAKVGCTVTGGAVTFLGGGAVYDEILVQAGRDRQFIPFMGSLYKSVFGEITPANQERLNAMVTKSKANSDDKAPVT
;
A
#
# COMPACT_ATOMS: atom_id res chain seq x y z
N MET A 1 -17.36 -1.60 -32.30
CA MET A 1 -17.01 -2.08 -30.95
C MET A 1 -17.30 -1.08 -29.83
N ARG A 2 -16.91 0.21 -29.96
CA ARG A 2 -17.09 1.24 -28.90
C ARG A 2 -18.55 1.49 -28.47
N ASN A 3 -19.49 1.46 -29.42
CA ASN A 3 -20.93 1.62 -29.16
C ASN A 3 -21.58 0.37 -28.51
N PHE A 4 -20.97 -0.80 -28.65
CA PHE A 4 -21.47 -2.03 -28.02
C PHE A 4 -21.07 -2.08 -26.53
N LEU A 5 -19.86 -1.63 -26.21
CA LEU A 5 -19.38 -1.45 -24.82
C LEU A 5 -20.18 -0.39 -24.06
N LEU A 6 -20.51 0.76 -24.69
CA LEU A 6 -21.32 1.80 -24.06
C LEU A 6 -22.77 1.36 -23.82
N LYS A 7 -23.36 0.57 -24.73
CA LYS A 7 -24.70 0.01 -24.55
C LYS A 7 -24.76 -1.07 -23.46
N TYR A 8 -23.66 -1.81 -23.27
CA TYR A 8 -23.50 -2.76 -22.16
C TYR A 8 -23.18 -2.07 -20.83
N LEU A 9 -22.52 -0.91 -20.84
CA LEU A 9 -22.31 -0.07 -19.66
C LEU A 9 -23.57 0.70 -19.23
N SER A 10 -24.50 0.93 -20.16
CA SER A 10 -25.84 1.49 -19.89
C SER A 10 -26.84 0.44 -19.42
N ILE A 11 -26.39 -0.72 -18.92
CA ILE A 11 -27.22 -1.56 -18.06
C ILE A 11 -27.61 -0.68 -16.87
N ASN A 12 -28.91 -0.50 -16.64
CA ASN A 12 -29.45 0.18 -15.47
C ASN A 12 -28.89 -0.49 -14.22
N ILE A 13 -27.72 -0.02 -13.74
CA ILE A 13 -27.10 -0.63 -12.58
C ILE A 13 -27.89 -0.14 -11.39
N ASP A 14 -28.65 -1.07 -10.83
CA ASP A 14 -29.50 -0.80 -9.70
C ASP A 14 -28.61 -0.36 -8.53
N LYS A 15 -28.72 0.90 -8.12
CA LYS A 15 -27.81 1.53 -7.14
C LYS A 15 -27.72 0.72 -5.84
N ASN A 16 -28.83 0.09 -5.45
CA ASN A 16 -28.91 -0.80 -4.30
C ASN A 16 -27.99 -2.02 -4.42
N SER A 17 -27.87 -2.62 -5.61
CA SER A 17 -27.04 -3.80 -5.83
C SER A 17 -25.54 -3.49 -5.74
N ILE A 18 -25.09 -2.34 -6.27
CA ILE A 18 -23.69 -1.88 -6.13
C ILE A 18 -23.40 -1.55 -4.67
N TYR A 19 -24.31 -0.84 -3.99
CA TYR A 19 -24.13 -0.50 -2.59
C TYR A 19 -24.00 -1.75 -1.72
N LEU A 20 -24.83 -2.77 -1.95
CA LEU A 20 -24.73 -4.07 -1.29
C LEU A 20 -23.40 -4.77 -1.57
N ALA A 21 -22.91 -4.74 -2.81
CA ALA A 21 -21.62 -5.31 -3.19
C ALA A 21 -20.44 -4.58 -2.52
N LEU A 22 -20.47 -3.24 -2.49
CA LEU A 22 -19.48 -2.40 -1.79
C LEU A 22 -19.48 -2.70 -0.29
N LYS A 23 -20.65 -2.70 0.34
CA LYS A 23 -20.81 -2.99 1.77
C LYS A 23 -20.28 -4.39 2.10
N LYS A 24 -20.61 -5.41 1.29
CA LYS A 24 -20.09 -6.77 1.48
C LYS A 24 -18.58 -6.85 1.28
N GLY A 25 -18.05 -6.34 0.17
CA GLY A 25 -16.61 -6.34 -0.11
C GLY A 25 -15.80 -5.64 0.97
N TYR A 26 -16.35 -4.58 1.56
CA TYR A 26 -15.73 -3.90 2.70
C TYR A 26 -15.86 -4.67 4.02
N SER A 27 -16.97 -5.40 4.23
CA SER A 27 -17.22 -6.16 5.46
C SER A 27 -16.37 -7.42 5.60
N VAL A 28 -15.84 -7.96 4.49
CA VAL A 28 -14.96 -9.15 4.56
C VAL A 28 -13.65 -8.78 5.29
N PRO A 29 -13.30 -9.52 6.36
CA PRO A 29 -12.09 -9.25 7.14
C PRO A 29 -10.84 -9.60 6.34
N ILE A 30 -9.83 -8.72 6.38
CA ILE A 30 -8.52 -8.94 5.73
C ILE A 30 -7.60 -9.81 6.60
N LEU A 31 -7.91 -9.94 7.89
CA LEU A 31 -7.15 -10.74 8.84
C LEU A 31 -7.93 -12.00 9.23
N PRO A 32 -7.25 -13.13 9.48
CA PRO A 32 -7.87 -14.25 10.17
C PRO A 32 -8.26 -13.84 11.59
N GLU A 33 -9.44 -14.29 12.04
CA GLU A 33 -10.05 -13.88 13.31
C GLU A 33 -9.14 -14.08 14.53
N LYS A 34 -8.33 -15.16 14.54
CA LYS A 34 -7.38 -15.43 15.63
C LYS A 34 -6.34 -14.33 15.76
N VAL A 35 -5.80 -13.85 14.63
CA VAL A 35 -4.81 -12.78 14.59
C VAL A 35 -5.48 -11.45 14.92
N ASP A 36 -6.68 -11.20 14.40
CA ASP A 36 -7.44 -9.99 14.69
C ASP A 36 -7.72 -9.82 16.19
N LYS A 37 -8.10 -10.91 16.89
CA LYS A 37 -8.28 -10.91 18.36
C LYS A 37 -7.00 -10.52 19.11
N ILE A 38 -5.85 -11.03 18.69
CA ILE A 38 -4.56 -10.68 19.29
C ILE A 38 -4.25 -9.19 19.06
N TYR A 39 -4.50 -8.68 17.86
CA TYR A 39 -4.22 -7.28 17.51
C TYR A 39 -5.19 -6.27 18.11
N ASN A 40 -6.40 -6.71 18.45
CA ASN A 40 -7.36 -5.88 19.15
C ASN A 40 -7.09 -5.77 20.65
N ASN A 41 -6.12 -6.54 21.18
CA ASN A 41 -5.70 -6.41 22.57
C ASN A 41 -5.02 -5.06 22.83
N ILE A 42 -5.37 -4.39 23.94
CA ILE A 42 -4.88 -3.07 24.31
C ILE A 42 -3.35 -3.04 24.45
N TYR A 43 -2.74 -4.10 24.99
CA TYR A 43 -1.29 -4.19 25.16
C TYR A 43 -0.54 -4.17 23.81
N ILE A 44 -1.05 -4.90 22.82
CA ILE A 44 -0.46 -4.94 21.48
C ILE A 44 -0.64 -3.59 20.76
N ARG A 45 -1.75 -2.89 21.00
CA ARG A 45 -1.98 -1.54 20.47
C ARG A 45 -0.98 -0.53 21.04
N ILE A 46 -0.75 -0.55 22.35
CA ILE A 46 0.23 0.32 23.02
C ILE A 46 1.64 -0.01 22.52
N LEU A 47 2.01 -1.29 22.46
CA LEU A 47 3.32 -1.72 21.95
C LEU A 47 3.54 -1.24 20.51
N ARG A 48 2.53 -1.37 19.64
CA ARG A 48 2.60 -0.89 18.26
C ARG A 48 2.78 0.64 18.19
N PHE A 49 2.10 1.39 19.07
CA PHE A 49 2.22 2.83 19.09
C PHE A 49 3.63 3.26 19.53
N ILE A 50 4.13 2.71 20.62
CA ILE A 50 5.49 2.97 21.13
C ILE A 50 6.53 2.53 20.10
N GLY A 51 6.40 1.32 19.57
CA GLY A 51 7.31 0.79 18.56
C GLY A 51 7.30 1.61 17.28
N GLY A 52 6.13 2.11 16.87
CA GLY A 52 6.00 3.00 15.72
C GLY A 52 6.71 4.34 15.95
N LEU A 53 6.58 4.91 17.15
CA LEU A 53 7.29 6.13 17.53
C LEU A 53 8.81 5.91 17.56
N CYS A 54 9.28 4.79 18.13
CA CYS A 54 10.69 4.42 18.11
C CYS A 54 11.21 4.27 16.67
N LEU A 55 10.46 3.58 15.80
CA LEU A 55 10.82 3.42 14.40
C LEU A 55 10.89 4.77 13.68
N LEU A 56 9.98 5.70 13.97
CA LEU A 56 10.00 7.05 13.42
C LEU A 56 11.22 7.85 13.90
N LEU A 57 11.59 7.73 15.18
CA LEU A 57 12.80 8.35 15.72
C LEU A 57 14.08 7.79 15.11
N VAL A 58 14.13 6.48 14.85
CA VAL A 58 15.24 5.83 14.13
C VAL A 58 15.32 6.36 12.70
N LEU A 59 14.18 6.42 11.99
CA LEU A 59 14.13 6.83 10.59
C LEU A 59 14.51 8.30 10.38
N THR A 60 14.11 9.16 11.32
CA THR A 60 14.42 10.61 11.30
C THR A 60 15.80 10.94 11.87
N SER A 61 16.57 9.94 12.32
CA SER A 61 17.83 10.12 13.07
C SER A 61 17.70 11.00 14.33
N SER A 62 16.47 11.34 14.75
CA SER A 62 16.20 12.20 15.90
C SER A 62 16.59 11.52 17.22
N TYR A 63 16.79 10.19 17.20
CA TYR A 63 17.31 9.47 18.36
C TYR A 63 18.69 9.96 18.80
N LEU A 64 19.49 10.59 17.93
CA LEU A 64 20.82 11.14 18.28
C LEU A 64 20.76 12.29 19.30
N LEU A 65 19.60 12.95 19.45
CA LEU A 65 19.37 13.98 20.46
C LEU A 65 19.07 13.40 21.84
N SER A 66 18.84 12.09 21.94
CA SER A 66 18.58 11.39 23.19
C SER A 66 19.89 11.05 23.92
N PRO A 67 19.86 10.72 25.21
CA PRO A 67 21.04 10.22 25.90
C PRO A 67 21.50 8.85 25.37
N ALA A 68 22.81 8.61 25.40
CA ALA A 68 23.46 7.46 24.76
C ALA A 68 22.92 6.08 25.20
N TYR A 69 22.44 5.94 26.44
CA TYR A 69 21.86 4.68 26.93
C TYR A 69 20.50 4.35 26.27
N LEU A 70 19.73 5.37 25.83
CA LEU A 70 18.45 5.17 25.16
C LEU A 70 18.61 4.80 23.67
N HIS A 71 19.72 5.15 23.04
CA HIS A 71 19.93 4.88 21.61
C HIS A 71 19.76 3.39 21.28
N LYS A 72 20.43 2.52 22.04
CA LYS A 72 20.37 1.07 21.85
C LYS A 72 18.95 0.54 22.03
N LEU A 73 18.23 1.04 23.03
CA LEU A 73 16.87 0.61 23.35
C LEU A 73 15.89 1.03 22.24
N ILE A 74 15.97 2.27 21.77
CA ILE A 74 15.13 2.79 20.68
C ILE A 74 15.36 2.00 19.39
N ILE A 75 16.62 1.70 19.05
CA ILE A 75 16.98 0.93 17.86
C ILE A 75 16.44 -0.50 17.95
N ILE A 76 16.61 -1.19 19.08
CA ILE A 76 16.12 -2.57 19.28
C ILE A 76 14.60 -2.63 19.18
N ILE A 77 13.88 -1.71 19.85
CA ILE A 77 12.42 -1.67 19.80
C ILE A 77 11.93 -1.35 18.37
N GLY A 78 12.56 -0.39 17.69
CA GLY A 78 12.26 -0.05 16.31
C GLY A 78 12.47 -1.24 15.36
N ALA A 79 13.56 -1.98 15.53
CA ALA A 79 13.85 -3.18 14.73
C ALA A 79 12.81 -4.29 14.96
N ILE A 80 12.46 -4.57 16.21
CA ILE A 80 11.40 -5.54 16.55
C ILE A 80 10.06 -5.14 15.94
N GLN A 81 9.69 -3.85 16.03
CA GLN A 81 8.46 -3.33 15.44
C GLN A 81 8.45 -3.47 13.91
N SER A 82 9.59 -3.22 13.26
CA SER A 82 9.75 -3.39 11.81
C SER A 82 9.50 -4.84 11.38
N VAL A 83 10.13 -5.80 12.07
CA VAL A 83 9.91 -7.23 11.83
C VAL A 83 8.46 -7.63 12.07
N GLN A 84 7.84 -7.16 13.16
CA GLN A 84 6.43 -7.42 13.44
C GLN A 84 5.51 -6.90 12.32
N MET A 85 5.73 -5.68 11.83
CA MET A 85 4.98 -5.09 10.72
C MET A 85 5.17 -5.89 9.43
N PHE A 86 6.38 -6.36 9.16
CA PHE A 86 6.68 -7.19 7.99
C PHE A 86 5.96 -8.54 8.03
N ILE A 87 5.99 -9.26 9.18
CA ILE A 87 5.27 -10.53 9.34
C ILE A 87 3.77 -10.33 9.16
N LEU A 88 3.20 -9.28 9.75
CA LEU A 88 1.80 -8.92 9.58
C LEU A 88 1.40 -8.68 8.13
N PHE A 89 2.27 -8.00 7.39
CA PHE A 89 2.06 -7.69 5.99
C PHE A 89 1.98 -8.97 5.16
N ILE A 90 2.91 -9.91 5.39
CA ILE A 90 2.90 -11.22 4.73
C ILE A 90 1.61 -11.98 5.06
N VAL A 91 1.23 -12.05 6.34
CA VAL A 91 0.00 -12.74 6.76
C VAL A 91 -1.24 -12.13 6.09
N LYS A 92 -1.35 -10.80 6.06
CA LYS A 92 -2.43 -10.06 5.37
C LYS A 92 -2.50 -10.41 3.89
N PHE A 93 -1.35 -10.43 3.23
CA PHE A 93 -1.27 -10.71 1.80
C PHE A 93 -1.68 -12.14 1.47
N ILE A 94 -1.11 -13.12 2.18
CA ILE A 94 -1.42 -14.54 2.00
C ILE A 94 -2.90 -14.81 2.29
N TYR A 95 -3.41 -14.32 3.43
CA TYR A 95 -4.81 -14.51 3.80
C TYR A 95 -5.77 -13.77 2.85
N GLY A 96 -5.39 -12.59 2.36
CA GLY A 96 -6.12 -11.84 1.35
C GLY A 96 -6.30 -12.63 0.06
N ILE A 97 -5.19 -13.19 -0.47
CA ILE A 97 -5.21 -14.05 -1.67
C ILE A 97 -6.00 -15.33 -1.40
N TYR A 98 -5.79 -15.98 -0.26
CA TYR A 98 -6.52 -17.19 0.13
C TYR A 98 -8.04 -16.93 0.15
N THR A 99 -8.48 -15.81 0.72
CA THR A 99 -9.89 -15.41 0.78
C THR A 99 -10.45 -15.15 -0.62
N LEU A 100 -9.67 -14.52 -1.50
CA LEU A 100 -10.09 -14.24 -2.87
C LEU A 100 -10.30 -15.52 -3.71
N ILE A 101 -9.42 -16.53 -3.54
CA ILE A 101 -9.44 -17.78 -4.29
C ILE A 101 -10.44 -18.77 -3.69
N TYR A 102 -10.30 -19.09 -2.40
CA TYR A 102 -11.01 -20.20 -1.75
C TYR A 102 -12.34 -19.80 -1.12
N LYS A 103 -12.51 -18.52 -0.74
CA LYS A 103 -13.75 -18.01 -0.11
C LYS A 103 -14.58 -17.16 -1.06
N SER A 104 -14.57 -17.51 -2.35
CA SER A 104 -15.31 -16.78 -3.40
C SER A 104 -16.82 -16.66 -3.14
N LYS A 105 -17.40 -17.62 -2.40
CA LYS A 105 -18.81 -17.65 -1.98
C LYS A 105 -19.18 -16.53 -1.00
N GLU A 106 -18.23 -16.02 -0.21
CA GLU A 106 -18.50 -14.90 0.71
C GLU A 106 -18.81 -13.60 -0.06
N PHE A 107 -18.32 -13.50 -1.31
CA PHE A 107 -18.56 -12.35 -2.20
C PHE A 107 -19.82 -12.52 -3.06
N GLU A 108 -20.51 -13.65 -2.99
CA GLU A 108 -21.75 -13.86 -3.73
C GLU A 108 -22.88 -13.03 -3.09
N VAL A 109 -23.39 -12.07 -3.83
CA VAL A 109 -24.70 -11.48 -3.54
C VAL A 109 -25.72 -12.54 -3.97
N ARG A 110 -26.63 -12.96 -3.07
CA ARG A 110 -27.76 -13.86 -3.39
C ARG A 110 -29.00 -12.97 -3.46
N ASN A 111 -29.71 -12.99 -4.60
CA ASN A 111 -31.07 -12.45 -4.86
C ASN A 111 -31.31 -11.90 -6.29
N SER A 112 -30.37 -11.98 -7.24
CA SER A 112 -30.64 -11.55 -8.63
C SER A 112 -29.67 -12.11 -9.68
N PRO A 113 -30.11 -12.37 -10.92
CA PRO A 113 -29.23 -12.75 -12.03
C PRO A 113 -28.20 -11.66 -12.42
N LEU A 114 -28.43 -10.40 -12.02
CA LEU A 114 -27.45 -9.29 -12.07
C LEU A 114 -26.25 -9.49 -11.10
N ASN A 115 -26.28 -10.52 -10.25
CA ASN A 115 -25.29 -10.72 -9.17
C ASN A 115 -23.90 -11.14 -9.63
N LYS A 116 -23.70 -11.72 -10.83
CA LYS A 116 -22.33 -12.08 -11.24
C LYS A 116 -21.47 -10.83 -11.35
N PHE A 117 -21.99 -9.76 -11.96
CA PHE A 117 -21.28 -8.48 -12.08
C PHE A 117 -21.06 -7.83 -10.71
N ALA A 118 -22.08 -7.78 -9.86
CA ALA A 118 -21.96 -7.25 -8.49
C ALA A 118 -20.93 -8.04 -7.64
N SER A 119 -20.88 -9.37 -7.79
CA SER A 119 -19.91 -10.23 -7.10
C SER A 119 -18.49 -10.01 -7.63
N HIS A 120 -18.31 -9.80 -8.94
CA HIS A 120 -17.01 -9.41 -9.51
C HIS A 120 -16.56 -8.03 -9.02
N ILE A 121 -17.47 -7.05 -8.93
CA ILE A 121 -17.20 -5.74 -8.33
C ILE A 121 -16.74 -5.90 -6.88
N GLY A 122 -17.44 -6.71 -6.07
CA GLY A 122 -17.06 -7.02 -4.69
C GLY A 122 -15.65 -7.60 -4.58
N LYS A 123 -15.28 -8.53 -5.48
CA LYS A 123 -13.91 -9.10 -5.57
C LYS A 123 -12.87 -8.05 -5.97
N ILE A 124 -13.18 -7.17 -6.92
CA ILE A 124 -12.28 -6.09 -7.34
C ILE A 124 -12.06 -5.11 -6.19
N ILE A 125 -13.11 -4.71 -5.47
CA ILE A 125 -13.02 -3.83 -4.31
C ILE A 125 -12.21 -4.49 -3.20
N TYR A 126 -12.43 -5.78 -2.92
CA TYR A 126 -11.64 -6.49 -1.92
C TYR A 126 -10.17 -6.63 -2.33
N CYS A 127 -9.90 -6.92 -3.61
CA CYS A 127 -8.55 -6.93 -4.16
C CYS A 127 -7.90 -5.55 -4.05
N ALA A 128 -8.63 -4.48 -4.34
CA ALA A 128 -8.19 -3.11 -4.12
C ALA A 128 -7.97 -2.82 -2.64
N LYS A 129 -8.78 -3.38 -1.71
CA LYS A 129 -8.61 -3.24 -0.26
C LYS A 129 -7.31 -3.90 0.21
N VAL A 130 -7.07 -5.15 -0.20
CA VAL A 130 -5.82 -5.89 0.06
C VAL A 130 -4.65 -5.15 -0.58
N GLY A 131 -4.81 -4.76 -1.85
CA GLY A 131 -3.91 -3.93 -2.63
C GLY A 131 -3.53 -2.67 -1.89
N CYS A 132 -4.45 -1.77 -1.56
CA CYS A 132 -4.19 -0.54 -0.81
C CYS A 132 -3.53 -0.79 0.55
N THR A 133 -3.82 -1.91 1.21
CA THR A 133 -3.10 -2.27 2.45
C THR A 133 -1.64 -2.62 2.17
N VAL A 134 -1.37 -3.26 1.03
CA VAL A 134 -0.05 -3.63 0.51
C VAL A 134 0.69 -2.40 -0.03
N THR A 135 0.04 -1.62 -0.91
CA THR A 135 0.55 -0.40 -1.54
C THR A 135 0.76 0.70 -0.51
N GLY A 136 -0.09 0.85 0.50
CA GLY A 136 0.14 1.79 1.60
C GLY A 136 1.43 1.48 2.34
N GLY A 137 1.71 0.19 2.57
CA GLY A 137 3.02 -0.26 3.09
C GLY A 137 4.17 0.03 2.12
N ALA A 138 3.99 -0.26 0.82
CA ALA A 138 5.01 -0.02 -0.20
C ALA A 138 5.32 1.47 -0.42
N VAL A 139 4.31 2.35 -0.43
CA VAL A 139 4.47 3.81 -0.54
C VAL A 139 5.18 4.35 0.69
N THR A 140 4.85 3.86 1.88
CA THR A 140 5.56 4.23 3.11
C THR A 140 7.02 3.78 3.05
N PHE A 141 7.29 2.58 2.53
CA PHE A 141 8.64 2.05 2.37
C PHE A 141 9.45 2.85 1.33
N LEU A 142 8.89 3.08 0.14
CA LEU A 142 9.54 3.84 -0.94
C LEU A 142 9.72 5.31 -0.57
N GLY A 143 8.69 5.94 0.00
CA GLY A 143 8.76 7.32 0.48
C GLY A 143 9.76 7.47 1.62
N GLY A 144 9.74 6.56 2.60
CA GLY A 144 10.73 6.54 3.68
C GLY A 144 12.15 6.33 3.18
N GLY A 145 12.35 5.46 2.19
CA GLY A 145 13.64 5.23 1.57
C GLY A 145 14.15 6.43 0.75
N ALA A 146 13.28 7.17 0.07
CA ALA A 146 13.65 8.41 -0.60
C ALA A 146 14.05 9.51 0.41
N VAL A 147 13.32 9.64 1.52
CA VAL A 147 13.69 10.54 2.62
C VAL A 147 15.03 10.12 3.24
N TYR A 148 15.25 8.83 3.44
CA TYR A 148 16.52 8.30 3.95
C TYR A 148 17.71 8.64 3.04
N ASP A 149 17.56 8.50 1.72
CA ASP A 149 18.59 8.91 0.77
C ASP A 149 18.88 10.41 0.82
N GLU A 150 17.87 11.26 1.04
CA GLU A 150 18.08 12.69 1.19
C GLU A 150 18.84 13.02 2.48
N ILE A 151 18.56 12.30 3.58
CA ILE A 151 19.32 12.42 4.84
C ILE A 151 20.79 12.01 4.62
N LEU A 152 21.05 10.95 3.84
CA LEU A 152 22.42 10.54 3.51
C LEU A 152 23.16 11.62 2.71
N VAL A 153 22.51 12.21 1.71
CA VAL A 153 23.09 13.30 0.92
C VAL A 153 23.42 14.51 1.80
N GLN A 154 22.52 14.89 2.72
CA GLN A 154 22.77 15.96 3.69
C GLN A 154 23.95 15.64 4.64
N ALA A 155 24.19 14.36 4.91
CA ALA A 155 25.34 13.89 5.69
C ALA A 155 26.63 13.71 4.86
N GLY A 156 26.66 14.15 3.60
CA GLY A 156 27.81 14.01 2.71
C GLY A 156 28.07 12.55 2.26
N ARG A 157 27.04 11.70 2.26
CA ARG A 157 27.10 10.30 1.81
C ARG A 157 26.27 10.08 0.55
N ASP A 158 26.66 9.09 -0.23
CA ASP A 158 25.92 8.71 -1.43
C ASP A 158 24.57 8.04 -1.11
N ARG A 159 23.61 8.21 -2.02
CA ARG A 159 22.30 7.55 -1.98
C ARG A 159 22.48 6.03 -2.05
N GLN A 160 21.76 5.29 -1.22
CA GLN A 160 21.86 3.83 -1.16
C GLN A 160 20.54 3.14 -1.53
N PHE A 161 19.42 3.71 -1.15
CA PHE A 161 18.11 3.08 -1.28
C PHE A 161 17.58 3.13 -2.72
N ILE A 162 17.57 4.31 -3.34
CA ILE A 162 17.13 4.50 -4.73
C ILE A 162 17.93 3.65 -5.72
N PRO A 163 19.29 3.63 -5.70
CA PRO A 163 20.03 2.78 -6.62
C PRO A 163 19.80 1.28 -6.38
N PHE A 164 19.64 0.85 -5.11
CA PHE A 164 19.25 -0.52 -4.79
C PHE A 164 17.87 -0.88 -5.36
N MET A 165 16.87 -0.01 -5.20
CA MET A 165 15.54 -0.23 -5.78
C MET A 165 15.57 -0.21 -7.30
N GLY A 166 16.40 0.63 -7.90
CA GLY A 166 16.62 0.66 -9.35
C GLY A 166 17.21 -0.64 -9.89
N SER A 167 18.18 -1.23 -9.19
CA SER A 167 18.77 -2.51 -9.58
C SER A 167 17.79 -3.68 -9.40
N LEU A 168 17.00 -3.68 -8.31
CA LEU A 168 15.93 -4.67 -8.10
C LEU A 168 14.85 -4.57 -9.17
N TYR A 169 14.45 -3.35 -9.54
CA TYR A 169 13.47 -3.16 -10.61
C TYR A 169 14.01 -3.68 -11.95
N LYS A 170 15.27 -3.35 -12.26
CA LYS A 170 15.96 -3.83 -13.47
C LYS A 170 16.05 -5.36 -13.52
N SER A 171 16.24 -6.04 -12.38
CA SER A 171 16.30 -7.50 -12.34
C SER A 171 14.92 -8.16 -12.52
N VAL A 172 13.86 -7.55 -12.02
CA VAL A 172 12.49 -8.09 -12.12
C VAL A 172 11.85 -7.80 -13.48
N PHE A 173 12.02 -6.59 -14.01
CA PHE A 173 11.31 -6.11 -15.20
C PHE A 173 12.20 -5.95 -16.44
N GLY A 174 13.50 -6.18 -16.32
CA GLY A 174 14.48 -6.03 -17.41
C GLY A 174 15.00 -4.60 -17.56
N GLU A 175 15.90 -4.40 -18.54
CA GLU A 175 16.41 -3.06 -18.86
C GLU A 175 15.32 -2.19 -19.49
N ILE A 176 15.18 -0.96 -19.01
CA ILE A 176 14.36 0.04 -19.68
C ILE A 176 15.04 0.35 -21.01
N THR A 177 14.41 -0.03 -22.12
CA THR A 177 14.91 0.32 -23.45
C THR A 177 15.01 1.85 -23.60
N PRO A 178 15.95 2.38 -24.38
CA PRO A 178 16.12 3.82 -24.57
C PRO A 178 14.81 4.52 -25.01
N ALA A 179 14.01 3.84 -25.84
CA ALA A 179 12.69 4.32 -26.28
C ALA A 179 11.69 4.48 -25.12
N ASN A 180 11.73 3.60 -24.12
CA ASN A 180 10.89 3.70 -22.93
C ASN A 180 11.40 4.79 -21.97
N GLN A 181 12.71 5.00 -21.90
CA GLN A 181 13.31 6.08 -21.13
C GLN A 181 12.91 7.45 -21.68
N GLU A 182 12.93 7.61 -23.00
CA GLU A 182 12.52 8.84 -23.67
C GLU A 182 11.03 9.15 -23.45
N ARG A 183 10.17 8.12 -23.53
CA ARG A 183 8.75 8.22 -23.18
C ARG A 183 8.52 8.62 -21.72
N LEU A 184 9.29 8.05 -20.80
CA LEU A 184 9.19 8.36 -19.37
C LEU A 184 9.57 9.82 -19.11
N ASN A 185 10.69 10.28 -19.69
CA ASN A 185 11.14 11.66 -19.58
C ASN A 185 10.10 12.64 -20.13
N ALA A 186 9.51 12.33 -21.30
CA ALA A 186 8.43 13.13 -21.88
C ALA A 186 7.20 13.23 -20.96
N MET A 187 6.82 12.14 -20.28
CA MET A 187 5.72 12.15 -19.31
C MET A 187 6.03 12.99 -18.07
N VAL A 188 7.26 12.91 -17.54
CA VAL A 188 7.69 13.69 -16.38
C VAL A 188 7.68 15.18 -16.71
N THR A 189 8.22 15.58 -17.86
CA THR A 189 8.22 16.99 -18.29
C THR A 189 6.80 17.53 -18.44
N LYS A 190 5.90 16.73 -19.03
CA LYS A 190 4.48 17.09 -19.16
C LYS A 190 3.77 17.22 -17.81
N SER A 191 4.15 16.40 -16.82
CA SER A 191 3.57 16.47 -15.48
C SER A 191 3.99 17.73 -14.70
N LYS A 192 5.26 18.17 -14.84
CA LYS A 192 5.77 19.41 -14.24
C LYS A 192 5.12 20.65 -14.84
N ALA A 193 5.01 20.72 -16.17
CA ALA A 193 4.33 21.82 -16.85
C ALA A 193 2.88 22.01 -16.34
N ASN A 194 2.18 20.91 -16.03
CA ASN A 194 0.82 20.95 -15.50
C ASN A 194 0.73 21.27 -13.99
N SER A 195 1.80 21.10 -13.20
CA SER A 195 1.80 21.49 -11.79
C SER A 195 2.06 22.99 -11.63
N ASP A 196 2.92 23.55 -12.48
CA ASP A 196 3.35 24.94 -12.38
C ASP A 196 2.23 25.90 -12.81
N ASP A 197 1.39 25.50 -13.76
CA ASP A 197 0.17 26.25 -14.16
C ASP A 197 -0.92 26.32 -13.06
N LYS A 198 -0.77 25.55 -11.97
CA LYS A 198 -1.75 25.53 -10.86
C LYS A 198 -1.26 26.19 -9.59
N ALA A 199 -0.06 26.77 -9.57
CA ALA A 199 0.37 27.57 -8.45
C ALA A 199 -0.48 28.86 -8.41
N PRO A 200 -1.32 29.08 -7.37
CA PRO A 200 -2.10 30.30 -7.28
C PRO A 200 -1.14 31.48 -7.16
N VAL A 201 -1.26 32.44 -8.08
CA VAL A 201 -0.59 33.74 -7.98
C VAL A 201 -1.20 34.45 -6.76
N THR A 202 -0.47 34.44 -5.65
CA THR A 202 -0.76 35.21 -4.43
C THR A 202 -0.36 36.66 -4.59
#